data_AF-A0A071LRZ7-F1
#
_entry.id   AF-A0A071LRZ7-F1
#
_cell.length_a   1.000
_cell.length_b   1.000
_cell.length_c   1.000
_cell.angle_alpha   90.00
_cell.angle_beta   90.00
_cell.angle_gamma   90.00
#
_symmetry.space_group_name_H-M   'P 1'
#
loop_
_entity.id
_entity.type
_entity.pdbx_description
1 polymer ?
#
loop_
_entity_poly.entity_id
_entity_poly.type
_entity_poly.pdbx_seq_one_letter_code
_entity_poly.pdbx_strand_id
1 'polypeptide(L)'
;MIVQPRIRGFICITAHPTGCDANVKQQIDYVTARGKVANGPKKVLVIGASTGYGLAARISTAFGSDAATLGVVFERPGSAKKTGTAGWYNTAAFEKYAHEQGLYARTINGDAFSDEIKAQTIETIKNDLGQVDLVIYSLAAPRRTHPKTGEVYTSVLKPQGADITLPGIDTDKKEVTQFSLTAATDEEIDNTIAVMGGEDWQMWIDALSEAGVLADNAKTTAFTYLGPEVTHQIYWNGSIGAAKKDLDKKVLAIRESMKATGGEAYVSVLKAVVTQSSSAIPVMPLYLSLLFKVMKEQGSHEGCIEQIAGLLHDSLYSSTPITDGEGRLRADYPELATEVQSYVSQHWNTVTTQNLDDVADFAGYQQEFLRLFGFGIEGVDYDLDVNPEVDIPGLIA
;
A
#
# COMPACT_ATOMS: atom_id res chain seq x y z
N MET A 1 4.72 -28.25 7.32
CA MET A 1 5.94 -27.74 7.99
C MET A 1 5.52 -26.74 9.05
N ILE A 2 6.17 -26.73 10.21
CA ILE A 2 6.01 -25.64 11.18
C ILE A 2 6.73 -24.40 10.63
N VAL A 3 6.03 -23.26 10.59
CA VAL A 3 6.55 -22.00 10.05
C VAL A 3 6.68 -20.99 11.18
N GLN A 4 7.90 -20.52 11.42
CA GLN A 4 8.24 -19.53 12.46
C GLN A 4 8.76 -18.25 11.82
N PRO A 5 8.60 -17.07 12.46
CA PRO A 5 9.09 -15.81 11.92
C PRO A 5 10.62 -15.83 11.85
N ARG A 6 11.16 -15.45 10.68
CA ARG A 6 12.60 -15.29 10.46
C ARG A 6 12.87 -13.86 10.00
N ILE A 7 13.25 -13.02 10.96
CA ILE A 7 13.46 -11.58 10.77
C ILE A 7 14.96 -11.29 10.67
N ARG A 8 15.33 -10.38 9.77
CA ARG A 8 16.66 -9.78 9.67
C ARG A 8 16.49 -8.29 9.39
N GLY A 9 16.76 -7.44 10.39
CA GLY A 9 16.42 -6.03 10.32
C GLY A 9 14.93 -5.84 10.02
N PHE A 10 14.64 -5.15 8.92
CA PHE A 10 13.27 -4.83 8.49
C PHE A 10 12.64 -5.86 7.53
N ILE A 11 13.28 -7.01 7.31
CA ILE A 11 12.80 -8.05 6.38
C ILE A 11 12.44 -9.32 7.14
N CYS A 12 11.21 -9.79 6.99
CA CYS A 12 10.82 -11.15 7.35
C CYS A 12 10.85 -12.05 6.11
N ILE A 13 11.64 -13.13 6.14
CA ILE A 13 11.85 -14.02 4.97
C ILE A 13 10.88 -15.20 4.93
N THR A 14 9.95 -15.28 5.88
CA THR A 14 8.93 -16.31 6.03
C THR A 14 7.56 -15.67 6.14
N ALA A 15 6.51 -16.33 5.66
CA ALA A 15 5.12 -15.92 5.86
C ALA A 15 4.28 -17.14 6.24
N HIS A 16 3.37 -16.98 7.20
CA HIS A 16 2.52 -18.05 7.71
C HIS A 16 1.20 -18.11 6.93
N PRO A 17 0.91 -19.17 6.14
CA PRO A 17 -0.27 -19.23 5.29
C PRO A 17 -1.59 -19.02 6.04
N THR A 18 -1.81 -19.78 7.13
CA THR A 18 -3.02 -19.67 7.95
C THR A 18 -3.17 -18.31 8.62
N GLY A 19 -2.05 -17.65 8.91
CA GLY A 19 -2.06 -16.34 9.55
C GLY A 19 -2.37 -15.22 8.58
N CYS A 20 -1.84 -15.31 7.35
CA CYS A 20 -2.23 -14.42 6.26
C CYS A 20 -3.74 -14.57 5.94
N ASP A 21 -4.26 -15.79 5.90
CA ASP A 21 -5.71 -16.05 5.74
C ASP A 21 -6.53 -15.36 6.84
N ALA A 22 -6.18 -15.60 8.11
CA ALA A 22 -6.87 -14.99 9.24
C ALA A 22 -6.77 -13.45 9.24
N ASN A 23 -5.62 -12.89 8.84
CA ASN A 23 -5.45 -11.44 8.73
C ASN A 23 -6.32 -10.82 7.61
N VAL A 24 -6.47 -11.50 6.47
CA VAL A 24 -7.40 -11.09 5.42
C VAL A 24 -8.85 -11.18 5.92
N LYS A 25 -9.20 -12.25 6.63
CA LYS A 25 -10.54 -12.43 7.20
C LYS A 25 -10.91 -11.31 8.17
N GLN A 26 -10.00 -10.90 9.05
CA GLN A 26 -10.22 -9.77 9.97
C GLN A 26 -10.51 -8.46 9.23
N GLN A 27 -9.81 -8.20 8.13
CA GLN A 27 -10.06 -7.01 7.30
C GLN A 27 -11.41 -7.06 6.58
N ILE A 28 -11.81 -8.23 6.08
CA ILE A 28 -13.14 -8.45 5.48
C ILE A 28 -14.24 -8.22 6.53
N ASP A 29 -14.05 -8.74 7.74
CA ASP A 29 -15.01 -8.59 8.84
C ASP A 29 -15.18 -7.11 9.23
N TYR A 30 -14.09 -6.35 9.28
CA TYR A 30 -14.13 -4.91 9.51
C TYR A 30 -14.96 -4.17 8.45
N VAL A 31 -14.69 -4.42 7.16
CA VAL A 31 -15.42 -3.77 6.05
C VAL A 31 -16.90 -4.15 6.08
N THR A 32 -17.20 -5.42 6.31
CA THR A 32 -18.59 -5.92 6.37
C THR A 32 -19.35 -5.29 7.54
N ALA A 33 -18.69 -5.12 8.69
CA ALA A 33 -19.29 -4.47 9.87
C ALA A 33 -19.51 -2.96 9.67
N ARG A 34 -18.68 -2.29 8.87
CA ARG A 34 -18.85 -0.86 8.54
C ARG A 34 -20.05 -0.59 7.62
N GLY A 35 -20.48 -1.58 6.85
CA GLY A 35 -21.59 -1.49 5.92
C GLY A 35 -21.17 -1.11 4.49
N LYS A 36 -22.14 -1.10 3.57
CA LYS A 36 -21.88 -0.88 2.14
C LYS A 36 -21.58 0.58 1.83
N VAL A 37 -20.65 0.82 0.91
CA VAL A 37 -20.38 2.14 0.31
C VAL A 37 -21.52 2.45 -0.67
N ALA A 38 -22.27 3.51 -0.38
CA ALA A 38 -23.32 3.99 -1.27
C ALA A 38 -22.72 4.41 -2.62
N ASN A 39 -23.33 3.97 -3.72
CA ASN A 39 -22.84 4.23 -5.09
C ASN A 39 -21.38 3.79 -5.35
N GLY A 40 -20.87 2.84 -4.56
CA GLY A 40 -19.54 2.29 -4.74
C GLY A 40 -19.34 1.60 -6.10
N PRO A 41 -18.08 1.33 -6.49
CA PRO A 41 -17.75 0.76 -7.78
C PRO A 41 -18.33 -0.65 -7.94
N LYS A 42 -18.45 -1.10 -9.18
CA LYS A 42 -18.93 -2.44 -9.52
C LYS A 42 -17.88 -3.29 -10.20
N LYS A 43 -16.89 -2.70 -10.88
CA LYS A 43 -15.85 -3.43 -11.61
C LYS A 43 -14.51 -2.74 -11.41
N VAL A 44 -13.67 -3.32 -10.55
CA VAL A 44 -12.45 -2.66 -10.05
C VAL A 44 -11.21 -3.39 -10.53
N LEU A 45 -10.28 -2.63 -11.09
CA LEU A 45 -8.90 -3.03 -11.29
C LEU A 45 -8.04 -2.49 -10.14
N VAL A 46 -7.30 -3.35 -9.47
CA VAL A 46 -6.31 -2.96 -8.44
C VAL A 46 -4.92 -3.38 -8.88
N ILE A 47 -4.04 -2.41 -9.08
CA ILE A 47 -2.65 -2.60 -9.49
C ILE A 47 -1.78 -2.53 -8.23
N GLY A 48 -1.18 -3.66 -7.83
CA GLY A 48 -0.53 -3.82 -6.53
C GLY A 48 -1.48 -4.33 -5.45
N ALA A 49 -2.22 -5.41 -5.73
CA ALA A 49 -3.39 -5.82 -4.95
C ALA A 49 -3.14 -6.82 -3.79
N SER A 50 -1.88 -7.20 -3.54
CA SER A 50 -1.55 -8.35 -2.67
C SER A 50 -1.26 -8.00 -1.22
N THR A 51 -0.88 -6.75 -0.93
CA THR A 51 -0.49 -6.32 0.42
C THR A 51 -0.88 -4.87 0.70
N GLY A 52 -0.82 -4.46 1.97
CA GLY A 52 -0.98 -3.08 2.41
C GLY A 52 -2.25 -2.41 1.89
N TYR A 53 -2.13 -1.16 1.46
CA TYR A 53 -3.26 -0.36 0.97
C TYR A 53 -3.93 -0.95 -0.28
N GLY A 54 -3.19 -1.57 -1.19
CA GLY A 54 -3.78 -2.18 -2.38
C GLY A 54 -4.65 -3.39 -2.05
N LEU A 55 -4.21 -4.25 -1.13
CA LEU A 55 -5.05 -5.33 -0.60
C LEU A 55 -6.28 -4.78 0.13
N ALA A 56 -6.08 -3.80 1.01
CA ALA A 56 -7.18 -3.14 1.72
C ALA A 56 -8.20 -2.52 0.76
N ALA A 57 -7.76 -1.96 -0.36
CA ALA A 57 -8.62 -1.43 -1.40
C ALA A 57 -9.40 -2.51 -2.15
N ARG A 58 -8.76 -3.63 -2.47
CA ARG A 58 -9.43 -4.78 -3.08
C ARG A 58 -10.49 -5.37 -2.14
N ILE A 59 -10.17 -5.51 -0.86
CA ILE A 59 -11.12 -5.95 0.19
C ILE A 59 -12.28 -4.95 0.31
N SER A 60 -11.98 -3.66 0.46
CA SER A 60 -13.00 -2.63 0.69
C SER A 60 -13.95 -2.46 -0.49
N THR A 61 -13.46 -2.61 -1.72
CA THR A 61 -14.31 -2.54 -2.92
C THR A 61 -15.13 -3.82 -3.12
N ALA A 62 -14.53 -5.01 -2.97
CA ALA A 62 -15.26 -6.28 -3.10
C ALA A 62 -16.33 -6.41 -2.01
N PHE A 63 -15.94 -6.38 -0.74
CA PHE A 63 -16.85 -6.69 0.38
C PHE A 63 -17.66 -5.47 0.83
N GLY A 64 -17.18 -4.25 0.56
CA GLY A 64 -17.89 -3.01 0.86
C GLY A 64 -18.76 -2.48 -0.28
N SER A 65 -18.59 -2.92 -1.53
CA SER A 65 -19.39 -2.44 -2.68
C SER A 65 -19.96 -3.54 -3.58
N ASP A 66 -19.73 -4.81 -3.24
CA ASP A 66 -20.05 -5.99 -4.07
C ASP A 66 -19.38 -5.93 -5.45
N ALA A 67 -18.20 -5.33 -5.52
CA ALA A 67 -17.50 -5.14 -6.77
C ALA A 67 -16.86 -6.43 -7.26
N ALA A 68 -16.95 -6.68 -8.56
CA ALA A 68 -16.08 -7.61 -9.27
C ALA A 68 -14.65 -7.04 -9.27
N THR A 69 -13.65 -7.82 -8.84
CA THR A 69 -12.26 -7.34 -8.74
C THR A 69 -11.27 -8.13 -9.58
N LEU A 70 -10.47 -7.42 -10.36
CA LEU A 70 -9.25 -7.92 -11.00
C LEU A 70 -8.03 -7.33 -10.27
N GLY A 71 -7.18 -8.18 -9.71
CA GLY A 71 -5.94 -7.77 -9.06
C GLY A 71 -4.73 -8.04 -9.95
N VAL A 72 -3.77 -7.11 -9.97
CA VAL A 72 -2.42 -7.34 -10.49
C VAL A 72 -1.45 -7.37 -9.31
N VAL A 73 -0.65 -8.42 -9.21
CA VAL A 73 0.28 -8.68 -8.09
C VAL A 73 1.63 -9.14 -8.63
N PHE A 74 2.68 -9.11 -7.80
CA PHE A 74 3.98 -9.69 -8.15
C PHE A 74 4.55 -10.46 -6.96
N GLU A 75 4.14 -11.71 -6.83
CA GLU A 75 4.31 -12.52 -5.64
C GLU A 75 4.92 -13.88 -5.96
N ARG A 76 5.63 -14.45 -4.97
CA ARG A 76 6.26 -15.77 -5.10
C ARG A 76 5.36 -16.84 -4.49
N PRO A 77 4.99 -17.89 -5.24
CA PRO A 77 4.26 -19.02 -4.68
C PRO A 77 5.08 -19.75 -3.61
N GLY A 78 4.37 -20.46 -2.74
CA GLY A 78 5.01 -21.43 -1.87
C GLY A 78 5.41 -22.71 -2.61
N SER A 79 6.27 -23.49 -1.99
CA SER A 79 6.73 -24.81 -2.46
C SER A 79 6.84 -25.72 -1.25
N ALA A 80 6.88 -27.04 -1.46
CA ALA A 80 7.02 -28.03 -0.39
C ALA A 80 8.16 -27.74 0.64
N LYS A 81 9.21 -26.99 0.23
CA LYS A 81 10.39 -26.69 1.06
C LYS A 81 10.48 -25.23 1.52
N LYS A 82 9.66 -24.32 1.00
CA LYS A 82 9.80 -22.87 1.24
C LYS A 82 8.45 -22.16 1.12
N THR A 83 8.14 -21.33 2.09
CA THR A 83 6.95 -20.48 2.05
C THR A 83 7.01 -19.48 0.89
N GLY A 84 5.83 -19.15 0.38
CA GLY A 84 5.61 -18.03 -0.51
C GLY A 84 5.86 -16.70 0.20
N THR A 85 5.64 -15.62 -0.53
CA THR A 85 5.52 -14.28 0.07
C THR A 85 4.17 -14.12 0.75
N ALA A 86 4.07 -13.19 1.71
CA ALA A 86 2.80 -12.92 2.39
C ALA A 86 1.70 -12.50 1.41
N GLY A 87 2.04 -11.71 0.39
CA GLY A 87 1.09 -11.27 -0.63
C GLY A 87 0.48 -12.41 -1.45
N TRP A 88 1.23 -13.50 -1.67
CA TRP A 88 0.68 -14.72 -2.29
C TRP A 88 -0.45 -15.32 -1.44
N TYR A 89 -0.20 -15.52 -0.14
CA TYR A 89 -1.18 -16.09 0.78
C TYR A 89 -2.37 -15.15 1.02
N ASN A 90 -2.14 -13.85 1.11
CA ASN A 90 -3.21 -12.86 1.20
C ASN A 90 -4.12 -12.91 -0.03
N THR A 91 -3.55 -13.05 -1.22
CA THR A 91 -4.29 -13.15 -2.48
C THR A 91 -5.12 -14.43 -2.52
N ALA A 92 -4.54 -15.57 -2.13
CA ALA A 92 -5.27 -16.84 -2.05
C ALA A 92 -6.46 -16.75 -1.08
N ALA A 93 -6.26 -16.14 0.09
CA ALA A 93 -7.33 -15.93 1.06
C ALA A 93 -8.40 -14.98 0.55
N PHE A 94 -8.01 -13.86 -0.08
CA PHE A 94 -8.96 -12.92 -0.68
C PHE A 94 -9.87 -13.64 -1.69
N GLU A 95 -9.29 -14.41 -2.62
CA GLU A 95 -10.07 -15.08 -3.64
C GLU A 95 -10.96 -16.19 -3.08
N LYS A 96 -10.46 -16.96 -2.11
CA LYS A 96 -11.26 -17.93 -1.35
C LYS A 96 -12.53 -17.27 -0.81
N TYR A 97 -12.38 -16.19 -0.05
CA TYR A 97 -13.53 -15.52 0.58
C TYR A 97 -14.43 -14.80 -0.43
N ALA A 98 -13.88 -14.26 -1.51
CA ALA A 98 -14.67 -13.63 -2.57
C ALA A 98 -15.53 -14.66 -3.30
N HIS A 99 -14.96 -15.81 -3.68
CA HIS A 99 -15.69 -16.89 -4.34
C HIS A 99 -16.72 -17.56 -3.42
N GLU A 100 -16.43 -17.72 -2.13
CA GLU A 100 -17.40 -18.17 -1.12
C GLU A 100 -18.64 -17.26 -1.04
N GLN A 101 -18.48 -15.96 -1.31
CA GLN A 101 -19.59 -14.98 -1.37
C GLN A 101 -20.16 -14.80 -2.79
N GLY A 102 -19.69 -15.56 -3.78
CA GLY A 102 -20.13 -15.45 -5.17
C GLY A 102 -19.69 -14.17 -5.87
N LEU A 103 -18.68 -13.46 -5.34
CA LEU A 103 -18.09 -12.28 -5.96
C LEU A 103 -17.07 -12.71 -7.02
N TYR A 104 -17.05 -12.02 -8.16
CA TYR A 104 -15.99 -12.19 -9.14
C TYR A 104 -14.65 -11.72 -8.57
N ALA A 105 -13.67 -12.60 -8.57
CA ALA A 105 -12.29 -12.31 -8.20
C ALA A 105 -11.33 -13.09 -9.09
N ARG A 106 -10.43 -12.38 -9.77
CA ARG A 106 -9.32 -12.96 -10.53
C ARG A 106 -8.03 -12.21 -10.32
N THR A 107 -6.89 -12.88 -10.44
CA THR A 107 -5.59 -12.26 -10.19
C THR A 107 -4.58 -12.58 -11.27
N ILE A 108 -3.89 -11.56 -11.76
CA ILE A 108 -2.72 -11.68 -12.64
C ILE A 108 -1.47 -11.51 -11.78
N ASN A 109 -0.53 -12.46 -11.88
CA ASN A 109 0.74 -12.40 -11.16
C ASN A 109 1.90 -12.14 -12.13
N GLY A 110 2.42 -10.91 -12.14
CA GLY A 110 3.51 -10.51 -13.03
C GLY A 110 3.96 -9.07 -12.84
N ASP A 111 4.96 -8.66 -13.62
CA ASP A 111 5.48 -7.29 -13.57
C ASP A 111 4.48 -6.29 -14.15
N ALA A 112 3.79 -5.56 -13.28
CA ALA A 112 2.81 -4.54 -13.65
C ALA A 112 3.40 -3.41 -14.51
N PHE A 113 4.72 -3.21 -14.51
CA PHE A 113 5.38 -2.23 -15.37
C PHE A 113 5.45 -2.66 -16.84
N SER A 114 5.37 -3.97 -17.11
CA SER A 114 5.49 -4.52 -18.46
C SER A 114 4.25 -4.25 -19.34
N ASP A 115 4.46 -4.15 -20.65
CA ASP A 115 3.36 -4.11 -21.62
C ASP A 115 2.57 -5.44 -21.67
N GLU A 116 3.25 -6.56 -21.40
CA GLU A 116 2.65 -7.90 -21.40
C GLU A 116 1.54 -8.01 -20.35
N ILE A 117 1.80 -7.59 -19.11
CA ILE A 117 0.81 -7.63 -18.04
C ILE A 117 -0.32 -6.64 -18.28
N LYS A 118 -0.04 -5.48 -18.88
CA LYS A 118 -1.09 -4.54 -19.32
C LYS A 118 -2.00 -5.19 -20.37
N ALA A 119 -1.43 -5.86 -21.36
CA ALA A 119 -2.19 -6.56 -22.40
C ALA A 119 -3.02 -7.72 -21.83
N GLN A 120 -2.45 -8.56 -20.96
CA GLN A 120 -3.17 -9.66 -20.30
C GLN A 120 -4.32 -9.13 -19.43
N THR A 121 -4.11 -7.99 -18.74
CA THR A 121 -5.15 -7.32 -17.95
C THR A 121 -6.28 -6.81 -18.84
N ILE A 122 -5.96 -6.14 -19.95
CA ILE A 122 -6.95 -5.66 -20.92
C ILE A 122 -7.79 -6.80 -21.46
N GLU A 123 -7.17 -7.89 -21.91
CA GLU A 123 -7.89 -9.05 -22.46
C GLU A 123 -8.77 -9.71 -21.41
N THR A 124 -8.29 -9.82 -20.17
CA THR A 124 -9.11 -10.32 -19.06
C THR A 124 -10.33 -9.43 -18.82
N ILE A 125 -10.14 -8.10 -18.79
CA ILE A 125 -11.26 -7.17 -18.60
C ILE A 125 -12.28 -7.31 -19.72
N LYS A 126 -11.85 -7.38 -21.00
CA LYS A 126 -12.77 -7.58 -22.14
C LYS A 126 -13.60 -8.85 -22.00
N ASN A 127 -12.95 -9.95 -21.65
CA ASN A 127 -13.59 -11.27 -21.58
C ASN A 127 -14.57 -11.38 -20.41
N ASP A 128 -14.19 -10.87 -19.25
CA ASP A 128 -14.88 -11.19 -18.00
C ASP A 128 -15.76 -10.02 -17.51
N LEU A 129 -15.33 -8.78 -17.74
CA LEU A 129 -15.93 -7.58 -17.14
C LEU A 129 -16.51 -6.61 -18.17
N GLY A 130 -16.10 -6.69 -19.43
CA GLY A 130 -16.31 -5.68 -20.47
C GLY A 130 -15.48 -4.42 -20.23
N GLN A 131 -15.76 -3.71 -19.13
CA GLN A 131 -15.07 -2.49 -18.72
C GLN A 131 -14.91 -2.43 -17.20
N VAL A 132 -13.99 -1.59 -16.71
CA VAL A 132 -13.84 -1.27 -15.28
C VAL A 132 -14.25 0.17 -14.99
N ASP A 133 -14.85 0.40 -13.81
CA ASP A 133 -15.32 1.71 -13.34
C ASP A 133 -14.43 2.33 -12.25
N LEU A 134 -13.45 1.56 -11.74
CA LEU A 134 -12.42 2.07 -10.86
C LEU A 134 -11.07 1.40 -11.13
N VAL A 135 -10.02 2.23 -11.25
CA VAL A 135 -8.62 1.78 -11.32
C VAL A 135 -7.84 2.32 -10.12
N ILE A 136 -7.36 1.43 -9.26
CA ILE A 136 -6.53 1.76 -8.09
C ILE A 136 -5.07 1.46 -8.40
N TYR A 137 -4.21 2.47 -8.30
CA TYR A 137 -2.77 2.35 -8.51
C TYR A 137 -2.05 2.40 -7.15
N SER A 138 -1.62 1.22 -6.68
CA SER A 138 -1.02 1.03 -5.36
C SER A 138 0.32 0.27 -5.44
N LEU A 139 1.12 0.53 -6.46
CA LEU A 139 2.44 -0.07 -6.59
C LEU A 139 3.46 0.56 -5.62
N ALA A 140 4.19 -0.31 -4.93
CA ALA A 140 5.38 0.04 -4.16
C ALA A 140 6.50 -0.94 -4.51
N ALA A 141 7.34 -0.56 -5.48
CA ALA A 141 8.43 -1.39 -5.98
C ALA A 141 9.77 -0.66 -5.82
N PRO A 142 10.86 -1.35 -5.48
CA PRO A 142 12.18 -0.73 -5.38
C PRO A 142 12.84 -0.49 -6.74
N ARG A 143 12.26 -1.05 -7.81
CA ARG A 143 12.82 -1.02 -9.16
C ARG A 143 11.71 -1.13 -10.22
N ARG A 144 12.00 -0.65 -11.41
CA ARG A 144 11.15 -0.72 -12.60
C ARG A 144 12.01 -1.02 -13.82
N THR A 145 11.59 -1.99 -14.62
CA THR A 145 12.13 -2.14 -15.98
C THR A 145 11.25 -1.32 -16.91
N HIS A 146 11.83 -0.35 -17.61
CA HIS A 146 11.06 0.51 -18.50
C HIS A 146 10.56 -0.28 -19.71
N PRO A 147 9.24 -0.30 -19.99
CA PRO A 147 8.63 -1.25 -20.93
C PRO A 147 9.07 -1.04 -22.38
N LYS A 148 9.56 0.15 -22.75
CA LYS A 148 9.98 0.48 -24.13
C LYS A 148 11.48 0.40 -24.37
N THR A 149 12.28 0.73 -23.36
CA THR A 149 13.76 0.82 -23.50
C THR A 149 14.46 -0.40 -22.94
N GLY A 150 13.81 -1.16 -22.05
CA GLY A 150 14.42 -2.28 -21.32
C GLY A 150 15.40 -1.84 -20.21
N GLU A 151 15.55 -0.53 -19.98
CA GLU A 151 16.41 0.00 -18.92
C GLU A 151 15.82 -0.30 -17.54
N VAL A 152 16.67 -0.60 -16.57
CA VAL A 152 16.25 -0.92 -15.19
C VAL A 152 16.57 0.25 -14.27
N TYR A 153 15.52 0.93 -13.82
CA TYR A 153 15.61 1.98 -12.82
C TYR A 153 15.47 1.40 -11.40
N THR A 154 16.24 1.94 -10.46
CA THR A 154 16.17 1.57 -9.04
C THR A 154 15.91 2.83 -8.22
N SER A 155 14.88 2.81 -7.39
CA SER A 155 14.55 3.93 -6.51
C SER A 155 15.46 3.95 -5.28
N VAL A 156 15.74 5.14 -4.76
CA VAL A 156 16.40 5.32 -3.47
C VAL A 156 15.54 6.12 -2.51
N LEU A 157 15.88 6.04 -1.23
CA LEU A 157 15.22 6.77 -0.14
C LEU A 157 16.27 7.63 0.57
N LYS A 158 16.61 8.73 -0.09
CA LYS A 158 17.68 9.66 0.32
C LYS A 158 17.17 11.12 0.32
N PRO A 159 17.69 11.99 1.20
CA PRO A 159 17.44 13.43 1.13
C PRO A 159 17.94 14.05 -0.18
N GLN A 160 17.47 15.25 -0.51
CA GLN A 160 18.03 16.03 -1.61
C GLN A 160 18.87 17.20 -1.07
N GLY A 161 19.95 17.54 -1.79
CA GLY A 161 20.78 18.71 -1.53
C GLY A 161 21.87 18.53 -0.45
N ALA A 162 21.54 17.94 0.71
CA ALA A 162 22.51 17.74 1.78
C ALA A 162 22.31 16.42 2.52
N ASP A 163 23.42 15.90 3.07
CA ASP A 163 23.41 14.77 3.98
C ASP A 163 22.64 15.13 5.25
N ILE A 164 21.88 14.18 5.78
CA ILE A 164 21.13 14.35 7.02
C ILE A 164 21.50 13.27 8.02
N THR A 165 21.30 13.57 9.30
CA THR A 165 21.36 12.58 10.38
C THR A 165 20.09 12.70 11.19
N LEU A 166 19.36 11.60 11.34
CA LEU A 166 18.08 11.56 12.01
C LEU A 166 18.06 10.47 13.09
N PRO A 167 17.31 10.65 14.18
CA PRO A 167 17.07 9.59 15.14
C PRO A 167 16.21 8.48 14.51
N GLY A 168 16.41 7.26 14.97
CA GLY A 168 15.62 6.09 14.59
C GLY A 168 15.77 4.98 15.62
N ILE A 169 15.17 3.82 15.36
CA ILE A 169 15.29 2.64 16.21
C ILE A 169 16.06 1.55 15.44
N ASP A 170 17.14 1.03 16.03
CA ASP A 170 17.67 -0.28 15.66
C ASP A 170 16.67 -1.33 16.17
N THR A 171 15.83 -1.85 15.25
CA THR A 171 14.70 -2.72 15.60
C THR A 171 15.13 -4.09 16.12
N ASP A 172 16.37 -4.52 15.82
CA ASP A 172 16.90 -5.80 16.28
C ASP A 172 17.41 -5.68 17.72
N LYS A 173 18.03 -4.55 18.07
CA LYS A 173 18.57 -4.30 19.42
C LYS A 173 17.61 -3.58 20.36
N LYS A 174 16.53 -3.00 19.83
CA LYS A 174 15.64 -2.09 20.57
C LYS A 174 16.43 -0.92 21.17
N GLU A 175 17.25 -0.28 20.33
CA GLU A 175 18.08 0.86 20.73
C GLU A 175 17.74 2.09 19.89
N VAL A 176 17.58 3.23 20.55
CA VAL A 176 17.48 4.51 19.85
C VAL A 176 18.88 4.90 19.40
N THR A 177 19.03 5.13 18.11
CA THR A 177 20.31 5.45 17.48
C THR A 177 20.12 6.54 16.43
N GLN A 178 21.23 7.01 15.86
CA GLN A 178 21.23 7.95 14.74
C GLN A 178 21.57 7.24 13.44
N PHE A 179 20.84 7.59 12.38
CA PHE A 179 21.10 7.13 11.02
C PHE A 179 21.50 8.32 10.16
N SER A 180 22.68 8.25 9.57
CA SER A 180 23.14 9.22 8.59
C SER A 180 22.80 8.73 7.18
N LEU A 181 22.20 9.62 6.38
CA LEU A 181 21.84 9.36 4.99
C LEU A 181 22.52 10.41 4.12
N THR A 182 23.21 9.95 3.08
CA THR A 182 23.81 10.84 2.10
C THR A 182 22.75 11.42 1.18
N ALA A 183 22.96 12.63 0.67
CA ALA A 183 22.13 13.20 -0.38
C ALA A 183 22.05 12.29 -1.62
N ALA A 184 20.88 12.27 -2.26
CA ALA A 184 20.68 11.64 -3.55
C ALA A 184 21.43 12.42 -4.64
N THR A 185 22.01 11.71 -5.59
CA THR A 185 22.47 12.32 -6.86
C THR A 185 21.28 12.66 -7.76
N ASP A 186 21.49 13.51 -8.77
CA ASP A 186 20.44 13.83 -9.75
C ASP A 186 19.94 12.56 -10.47
N GLU A 187 20.84 11.65 -10.84
CA GLU A 187 20.51 10.35 -11.44
C GLU A 187 19.66 9.49 -10.49
N GLU A 188 19.99 9.46 -9.19
CA GLU A 188 19.19 8.73 -8.20
C GLU A 188 17.79 9.32 -8.02
N ILE A 189 17.64 10.64 -8.13
CA ILE A 189 16.35 11.34 -8.11
C ILE A 189 15.53 10.97 -9.35
N ASP A 190 16.13 11.07 -10.55
CA ASP A 190 15.48 10.73 -11.81
C ASP A 190 15.04 9.27 -11.86
N ASN A 191 15.90 8.34 -11.43
CA ASN A 191 15.56 6.93 -11.30
C ASN A 191 14.41 6.70 -10.30
N THR A 192 14.40 7.43 -9.19
CA THR A 192 13.30 7.35 -8.20
C THR A 192 11.99 7.86 -8.78
N ILE A 193 12.01 8.95 -9.56
CA ILE A 193 10.84 9.45 -10.30
C ILE A 193 10.36 8.41 -11.32
N ALA A 194 11.28 7.80 -12.08
CA ALA A 194 10.93 6.78 -13.06
C ALA A 194 10.25 5.55 -12.42
N VAL A 195 10.65 5.14 -11.21
CA VAL A 195 10.05 3.98 -10.51
C VAL A 195 8.75 4.35 -9.79
N MET A 196 8.74 5.43 -9.01
CA MET A 196 7.69 5.73 -8.02
C MET A 196 6.82 6.95 -8.38
N GLY A 197 7.09 7.58 -9.52
CA GLY A 197 6.29 8.66 -10.11
C GLY A 197 5.05 8.12 -10.81
N GLY A 198 4.42 8.97 -11.62
CA GLY A 198 3.13 8.65 -12.24
C GLY A 198 3.20 8.21 -13.70
N GLU A 199 4.40 7.98 -14.25
CA GLU A 199 4.52 7.57 -15.65
C GLU A 199 3.84 6.22 -15.92
N ASP A 200 4.09 5.20 -15.11
CA ASP A 200 3.44 3.89 -15.31
C ASP A 200 1.93 3.96 -15.06
N TRP A 201 1.48 4.77 -14.08
CA TRP A 201 0.06 5.01 -13.87
C TRP A 201 -0.61 5.62 -15.11
N GLN A 202 0.02 6.63 -15.74
CA GLN A 202 -0.44 7.18 -17.01
C GLN A 202 -0.47 6.09 -18.10
N MET A 203 0.58 5.29 -18.24
CA MET A 203 0.64 4.19 -19.23
C MET A 203 -0.50 3.17 -19.03
N TRP A 204 -0.87 2.87 -17.78
CA TRP A 204 -2.02 2.01 -17.47
C TRP A 204 -3.33 2.64 -17.95
N ILE A 205 -3.60 3.90 -17.59
CA ILE A 205 -4.86 4.56 -17.95
C ILE A 205 -4.97 4.73 -19.47
N ASP A 206 -3.88 5.12 -20.13
CA ASP A 206 -3.85 5.28 -21.59
C ASP A 206 -4.15 3.94 -22.28
N ALA A 207 -3.45 2.85 -21.90
CA ALA A 207 -3.66 1.54 -22.50
C ALA A 207 -5.08 0.99 -22.27
N LEU A 208 -5.65 1.19 -21.08
CA LEU A 208 -7.03 0.78 -20.77
C LEU A 208 -8.05 1.61 -21.56
N SER A 209 -7.81 2.92 -21.71
CA SER A 209 -8.66 3.82 -22.49
C SER A 209 -8.62 3.48 -23.98
N GLU A 210 -7.42 3.32 -24.55
CA GLU A 210 -7.22 2.95 -25.96
C GLU A 210 -7.88 1.62 -26.32
N ALA A 211 -7.86 0.66 -25.40
CA ALA A 211 -8.52 -0.63 -25.57
C ALA A 211 -10.04 -0.59 -25.35
N GLY A 212 -10.60 0.57 -24.94
CA GLY A 212 -12.04 0.74 -24.69
C GLY A 212 -12.54 0.03 -23.43
N VAL A 213 -11.66 -0.32 -22.49
CA VAL A 213 -12.00 -1.09 -21.28
C VAL A 213 -12.17 -0.23 -20.02
N LEU A 214 -12.09 1.11 -20.13
CA LEU A 214 -12.52 2.05 -19.10
C LEU A 214 -13.97 2.47 -19.34
N ALA A 215 -14.81 2.35 -18.32
CA ALA A 215 -16.22 2.76 -18.39
C ALA A 215 -16.38 4.29 -18.39
N ASP A 216 -17.53 4.78 -18.87
CA ASP A 216 -17.92 6.17 -18.67
C ASP A 216 -18.01 6.50 -17.18
N ASN A 217 -17.56 7.70 -16.81
CA ASN A 217 -17.44 8.17 -15.43
C ASN A 217 -16.53 7.30 -14.55
N ALA A 218 -15.63 6.50 -15.14
CA ALA A 218 -14.66 5.74 -14.38
C ALA A 218 -13.80 6.66 -13.51
N LYS A 219 -13.45 6.18 -12.32
CA LYS A 219 -12.53 6.87 -11.41
C LYS A 219 -11.17 6.18 -11.43
N THR A 220 -10.10 6.93 -11.19
CA THR A 220 -8.80 6.36 -10.87
C THR A 220 -8.13 7.08 -9.73
N THR A 221 -7.41 6.34 -8.88
CA THR A 221 -6.60 6.96 -7.84
C THR A 221 -5.26 6.28 -7.64
N ALA A 222 -4.22 7.09 -7.41
CA ALA A 222 -2.91 6.66 -6.98
C ALA A 222 -2.70 7.01 -5.50
N PHE A 223 -2.18 6.06 -4.72
CA PHE A 223 -1.89 6.29 -3.31
C PHE A 223 -0.54 6.97 -3.11
N THR A 224 -0.52 7.95 -2.20
CA THR A 224 0.69 8.68 -1.81
C THR A 224 0.75 8.91 -0.30
N TYR A 225 1.90 9.38 0.15
CA TYR A 225 2.15 9.81 1.52
C TYR A 225 2.90 11.14 1.49
N LEU A 226 2.38 12.13 2.23
CA LEU A 226 3.04 13.42 2.43
C LEU A 226 3.82 13.43 3.75
N GLY A 227 3.16 12.98 4.82
CA GLY A 227 3.70 12.93 6.16
C GLY A 227 3.92 14.30 6.80
N PRO A 228 4.29 14.31 8.09
CA PRO A 228 4.57 15.54 8.81
C PRO A 228 6.01 16.02 8.64
N GLU A 229 6.26 17.22 9.16
CA GLU A 229 7.55 17.93 9.08
C GLU A 229 8.75 17.05 9.51
N VAL A 230 8.60 16.26 10.57
CA VAL A 230 9.67 15.36 11.06
C VAL A 230 10.11 14.32 10.02
N THR A 231 9.28 14.02 9.03
CA THR A 231 9.60 13.09 7.93
C THR A 231 9.95 13.78 6.61
N HIS A 232 9.76 15.11 6.50
CA HIS A 232 9.87 15.84 5.23
C HIS A 232 11.25 15.73 4.59
N GLN A 233 12.33 15.69 5.38
CA GLN A 233 13.69 15.62 4.84
C GLN A 233 13.96 14.35 4.02
N ILE A 234 13.26 13.24 4.31
CA ILE A 234 13.37 11.98 3.56
C ILE A 234 12.20 11.82 2.59
N TYR A 235 10.98 12.07 3.04
CA TYR A 235 9.78 11.84 2.24
C TYR A 235 9.53 13.01 1.30
N TRP A 236 8.90 14.08 1.78
CA TRP A 236 8.40 15.14 0.89
C TRP A 236 9.47 15.91 0.11
N ASN A 237 10.63 16.15 0.73
CA ASN A 237 11.76 16.88 0.16
C ASN A 237 12.92 15.98 -0.25
N GLY A 238 12.81 14.66 -0.04
CA GLY A 238 13.78 13.69 -0.53
C GLY A 238 13.49 13.20 -1.94
N SER A 239 14.30 12.25 -2.41
CA SER A 239 14.14 11.55 -3.70
C SER A 239 12.73 11.00 -3.93
N ILE A 240 12.14 10.32 -2.94
CA ILE A 240 10.76 9.80 -3.06
C ILE A 240 9.72 10.91 -3.19
N GLY A 241 9.94 12.06 -2.56
CA GLY A 241 9.07 13.23 -2.65
C GLY A 241 9.04 13.85 -4.03
N ALA A 242 10.17 13.81 -4.76
CA ALA A 242 10.17 14.21 -6.17
C ALA A 242 9.28 13.29 -7.02
N ALA A 243 9.32 11.99 -6.76
CA ALA A 243 8.42 11.04 -7.41
C ALA A 243 6.93 11.30 -7.03
N LYS A 244 6.64 11.66 -5.78
CA LYS A 244 5.28 12.01 -5.36
C LYS A 244 4.77 13.32 -5.98
N LYS A 245 5.65 14.30 -6.15
CA LYS A 245 5.36 15.53 -6.91
C LYS A 245 5.13 15.25 -8.41
N ASP A 246 5.72 14.19 -8.97
CA ASP A 246 5.38 13.74 -10.33
C ASP A 246 3.96 13.16 -10.42
N LEU A 247 3.49 12.42 -9.41
CA LEU A 247 2.08 11.98 -9.37
C LEU A 247 1.10 13.16 -9.45
N ASP A 248 1.42 14.27 -8.79
CA ASP A 248 0.61 15.50 -8.84
C ASP A 248 0.59 16.14 -10.24
N LYS A 249 1.66 15.97 -11.03
CA LYS A 249 1.67 16.40 -12.43
C LYS A 249 0.87 15.45 -13.31
N LYS A 250 1.05 14.14 -13.10
CA LYS A 250 0.43 13.09 -13.93
C LYS A 250 -1.08 13.03 -13.74
N VAL A 251 -1.58 13.22 -12.52
CA VAL A 251 -3.04 13.24 -12.27
C VAL A 251 -3.76 14.32 -13.09
N LEU A 252 -3.10 15.45 -13.41
CA LEU A 252 -3.69 16.49 -14.26
C LEU A 252 -3.86 16.02 -15.70
N ALA A 253 -2.85 15.35 -16.25
CA ALA A 253 -2.90 14.79 -17.61
C ALA A 253 -3.92 13.65 -17.72
N ILE A 254 -3.94 12.75 -16.73
CA ILE A 254 -4.94 11.66 -16.62
C ILE A 254 -6.36 12.24 -16.53
N ARG A 255 -6.57 13.27 -15.70
CA ARG A 255 -7.89 13.91 -15.57
C ARG A 255 -8.36 14.53 -16.88
N GLU A 256 -7.46 15.17 -17.63
CA GLU A 256 -7.82 15.75 -18.93
C GLU A 256 -8.13 14.66 -19.96
N SER A 257 -7.40 13.54 -19.99
CA SER A 257 -7.68 12.43 -20.93
C SER A 257 -9.02 11.74 -20.64
N MET A 258 -9.45 11.67 -19.39
CA MET A 258 -10.71 11.04 -18.97
C MET A 258 -11.93 11.97 -19.03
N LYS A 259 -11.73 13.27 -19.28
CA LYS A 259 -12.79 14.29 -19.21
C LYS A 259 -13.91 14.09 -20.23
N ALA A 260 -13.59 13.58 -21.42
CA ALA A 260 -14.57 13.37 -22.49
C ALA A 260 -15.63 12.32 -22.12
N THR A 261 -15.31 11.38 -21.23
CA THR A 261 -16.21 10.32 -20.74
C THR A 261 -16.73 10.62 -19.32
N GLY A 262 -16.45 11.82 -18.79
CA GLY A 262 -16.84 12.22 -17.43
C GLY A 262 -16.02 11.56 -16.31
N GLY A 263 -14.88 10.94 -16.63
CA GLY A 263 -14.04 10.26 -15.65
C GLY A 263 -13.27 11.21 -14.73
N GLU A 264 -12.82 10.68 -13.60
CA GLU A 264 -12.15 11.45 -12.55
C GLU A 264 -10.84 10.78 -12.13
N ALA A 265 -9.85 11.60 -11.76
CA ALA A 265 -8.54 11.12 -11.31
C ALA A 265 -8.06 11.87 -10.07
N TYR A 266 -7.55 11.12 -9.09
CA TYR A 266 -7.11 11.64 -7.80
C TYR A 266 -5.77 11.06 -7.34
N VAL A 267 -4.93 11.90 -6.77
CA VAL A 267 -3.92 11.43 -5.81
C VAL A 267 -4.61 11.35 -4.45
N SER A 268 -4.54 10.19 -3.78
CA SER A 268 -5.08 10.02 -2.43
C SER A 268 -3.96 9.94 -1.41
N VAL A 269 -3.93 10.88 -0.47
CA VAL A 269 -2.94 10.97 0.59
C VAL A 269 -3.42 10.16 1.79
N LEU A 270 -2.62 9.16 2.17
CA LEU A 270 -2.89 8.23 3.27
C LEU A 270 -1.90 8.47 4.41
N LYS A 271 -2.22 7.94 5.60
CA LYS A 271 -1.35 7.98 6.78
C LYS A 271 -0.14 7.05 6.63
N ALA A 272 0.83 7.25 7.50
CA ALA A 272 1.88 6.28 7.77
C ALA A 272 1.29 5.04 8.46
N VAL A 273 1.59 3.87 7.90
CA VAL A 273 1.26 2.57 8.48
C VAL A 273 2.46 1.64 8.36
N VAL A 274 2.48 0.57 9.15
CA VAL A 274 3.49 -0.47 9.04
C VAL A 274 3.21 -1.27 7.77
N THR A 275 4.18 -1.27 6.85
CA THR A 275 4.19 -2.04 5.61
C THR A 275 5.61 -2.55 5.38
N GLN A 276 5.78 -3.52 4.49
CA GLN A 276 7.12 -3.96 4.09
C GLN A 276 7.97 -2.81 3.52
N SER A 277 7.32 -1.85 2.84
CA SER A 277 7.99 -0.69 2.26
C SER A 277 8.37 0.35 3.30
N SER A 278 7.49 0.66 4.26
CA SER A 278 7.76 1.65 5.30
C SER A 278 8.75 1.17 6.35
N SER A 279 8.79 -0.14 6.64
CA SER A 279 9.79 -0.71 7.56
C SER A 279 11.22 -0.64 7.01
N ALA A 280 11.39 -0.56 5.69
CA ALA A 280 12.70 -0.42 5.05
C ALA A 280 13.37 0.96 5.24
N ILE A 281 12.64 1.93 5.80
CA ILE A 281 13.14 3.30 6.01
C ILE A 281 13.57 3.44 7.48
N PRO A 282 14.87 3.67 7.78
CA PRO A 282 15.39 3.58 9.15
C PRO A 282 14.70 4.48 10.19
N VAL A 283 14.15 5.62 9.75
CA VAL A 283 13.48 6.58 10.66
C VAL A 283 12.01 6.22 10.95
N MET A 284 11.39 5.41 10.09
CA MET A 284 9.96 5.13 10.17
C MET A 284 9.55 4.27 11.38
N PRO A 285 10.33 3.28 11.84
CA PRO A 285 10.01 2.54 13.06
C PRO A 285 9.82 3.47 14.27
N LEU A 286 10.70 4.47 14.43
CA LEU A 286 10.57 5.46 15.51
C LEU A 286 9.31 6.32 15.34
N TYR A 287 9.12 6.85 14.13
CA TYR A 287 7.99 7.72 13.82
C TYR A 287 6.66 7.01 14.05
N LEU A 288 6.51 5.81 13.50
CA LEU A 288 5.31 4.98 13.65
C LEU A 288 5.07 4.60 15.11
N SER A 289 6.11 4.28 15.88
CA SER A 289 5.96 3.94 17.30
C SER A 289 5.43 5.14 18.11
N LEU A 290 5.95 6.35 17.88
CA LEU A 290 5.44 7.57 18.53
C LEU A 290 4.02 7.89 18.08
N LEU A 291 3.76 7.80 16.78
CA LEU A 291 2.46 8.07 16.17
C LEU A 291 1.39 7.11 16.72
N PHE A 292 1.70 5.83 16.81
CA PHE A 292 0.80 4.80 17.32
C PHE A 292 0.42 5.06 18.76
N LYS A 293 1.40 5.43 19.61
CA LYS A 293 1.15 5.76 21.02
C LYS A 293 0.08 6.83 21.16
N VAL A 294 0.29 8.00 20.55
CA VAL A 294 -0.61 9.15 20.70
C VAL A 294 -1.95 8.93 20.02
N MET A 295 -1.99 8.31 18.83
CA MET A 295 -3.24 8.06 18.13
C MET A 295 -4.08 6.98 18.82
N LYS A 296 -3.45 5.97 19.48
CA LYS A 296 -4.19 4.99 20.29
C LYS A 296 -4.79 5.64 21.55
N GLU A 297 -4.06 6.52 22.22
CA GLU A 297 -4.58 7.28 23.37
C GLU A 297 -5.78 8.17 23.00
N GLN A 298 -5.79 8.70 21.78
CA GLN A 298 -6.89 9.52 21.26
C GLN A 298 -8.02 8.70 20.61
N GLY A 299 -7.83 7.39 20.44
CA GLY A 299 -8.79 6.52 19.75
C GLY A 299 -8.89 6.76 18.23
N SER A 300 -7.85 7.34 17.62
CA SER A 300 -7.79 7.68 16.19
C SER A 300 -6.84 6.79 15.37
N HIS A 301 -6.19 5.82 16.01
CA HIS A 301 -5.26 4.89 15.34
C HIS A 301 -5.98 4.00 14.34
N GLU A 302 -5.43 3.90 13.14
CA GLU A 302 -5.99 3.17 12.00
C GLU A 302 -4.88 2.43 11.25
N GLY A 303 -5.19 1.22 10.78
CA GLY A 303 -4.35 0.45 9.87
C GLY A 303 -4.67 0.76 8.40
N CYS A 304 -4.34 -0.20 7.53
CA CYS A 304 -4.62 -0.07 6.10
C CYS A 304 -6.12 -0.14 5.80
N ILE A 305 -6.85 -1.07 6.45
CA ILE A 305 -8.23 -1.35 6.09
C ILE A 305 -9.19 -0.24 6.55
N GLU A 306 -8.96 0.31 7.73
CA GLU A 306 -9.75 1.42 8.28
C GLU A 306 -9.64 2.64 7.37
N GLN A 307 -8.42 2.97 6.95
CA GLN A 307 -8.15 4.11 6.08
C GLN A 307 -8.75 3.97 4.69
N ILE A 308 -8.63 2.81 4.04
CA ILE A 308 -9.16 2.66 2.69
C ILE A 308 -10.69 2.56 2.71
N ALA A 309 -11.27 1.90 3.71
CA ALA A 309 -12.72 1.91 3.89
C ALA A 309 -13.24 3.34 4.12
N GLY A 310 -12.54 4.14 4.94
CA GLY A 310 -12.82 5.56 5.13
C GLY A 310 -12.66 6.38 3.85
N LEU A 311 -11.56 6.22 3.11
CA LEU A 311 -11.31 6.92 1.85
C LEU A 311 -12.45 6.69 0.84
N LEU A 312 -12.92 5.44 0.70
CA LEU A 312 -14.02 5.12 -0.21
C LEU A 312 -15.33 5.77 0.23
N HIS A 313 -15.66 5.65 1.52
CA HIS A 313 -16.92 6.11 2.08
C HIS A 313 -17.01 7.64 2.19
N ASP A 314 -15.93 8.27 2.67
CA ASP A 314 -15.92 9.66 3.08
C ASP A 314 -15.38 10.58 1.97
N SER A 315 -14.76 10.00 0.93
CA SER A 315 -14.15 10.78 -0.17
C SER A 315 -14.48 10.25 -1.56
N LEU A 316 -13.91 9.13 -2.00
CA LEU A 316 -13.94 8.74 -3.42
C LEU A 316 -15.35 8.54 -3.98
N TYR A 317 -16.29 8.10 -3.14
CA TYR A 317 -17.71 7.92 -3.48
C TYR A 317 -18.65 8.78 -2.61
N SER A 318 -18.10 9.81 -1.97
CA SER A 318 -18.85 10.78 -1.19
C SER A 318 -19.28 11.98 -2.05
N SER A 319 -20.45 12.55 -1.75
CA SER A 319 -20.87 13.84 -2.34
C SER A 319 -20.08 15.03 -1.77
N THR A 320 -19.37 14.84 -0.67
CA THR A 320 -18.57 15.87 0.00
C THR A 320 -17.16 15.34 0.25
N PRO A 321 -16.35 15.16 -0.82
CA PRO A 321 -15.01 14.61 -0.68
C PRO A 321 -14.11 15.53 0.13
N ILE A 322 -13.19 14.93 0.90
CA ILE A 322 -12.21 15.67 1.69
C ILE A 322 -10.99 15.92 0.78
N THR A 323 -10.86 17.15 0.29
CA THR A 323 -9.75 17.53 -0.60
C THR A 323 -8.85 18.61 -0.01
N ASP A 324 -7.60 18.64 -0.47
CA ASP A 324 -6.69 19.78 -0.23
C ASP A 324 -6.70 20.80 -1.39
N GLY A 325 -5.90 21.86 -1.27
CA GLY A 325 -5.79 22.93 -2.27
C GLY A 325 -5.20 22.49 -3.62
N GLU A 326 -4.54 21.34 -3.68
CA GLU A 326 -4.00 20.74 -4.92
C GLU A 326 -5.03 19.78 -5.56
N GLY A 327 -6.17 19.57 -4.90
CA GLY A 327 -7.21 18.64 -5.36
C GLY A 327 -6.91 17.17 -5.07
N ARG A 328 -6.02 16.87 -4.10
CA ARG A 328 -5.79 15.51 -3.60
C ARG A 328 -6.89 15.10 -2.64
N LEU A 329 -7.27 13.82 -2.62
CA LEU A 329 -8.12 13.28 -1.56
C LEU A 329 -7.30 13.07 -0.29
N ARG A 330 -7.85 13.40 0.88
CA ARG A 330 -7.13 13.37 2.16
C ARG A 330 -7.77 12.39 3.14
N ALA A 331 -7.03 11.33 3.49
CA ALA A 331 -7.38 10.38 4.56
C ALA A 331 -6.34 10.40 5.71
N ASP A 332 -5.39 11.34 5.64
CA ASP A 332 -4.26 11.51 6.55
C ASP A 332 -4.49 12.54 7.66
N TYR A 333 -5.64 13.23 7.65
CA TYR A 333 -5.94 14.28 8.61
C TYR A 333 -5.85 13.87 10.10
N PRO A 334 -6.15 12.62 10.53
CA PRO A 334 -5.97 12.25 11.94
C PRO A 334 -4.50 12.20 12.35
N GLU A 335 -3.60 11.82 11.43
CA GLU A 335 -2.16 11.87 11.68
C GLU A 335 -1.69 13.32 11.77
N LEU A 336 -2.18 14.20 10.90
CA LEU A 336 -1.76 15.61 10.83
C LEU A 336 -2.42 16.54 11.85
N ALA A 337 -3.24 16.02 12.76
CA ALA A 337 -3.85 16.80 13.83
C ALA A 337 -2.76 17.49 14.69
N THR A 338 -3.00 18.76 15.05
CA THR A 338 -2.01 19.61 15.73
C THR A 338 -1.46 18.97 17.00
N GLU A 339 -2.33 18.36 17.80
CA GLU A 339 -2.01 17.69 19.05
C GLU A 339 -1.16 16.42 18.82
N VAL A 340 -1.45 15.65 17.78
CA VAL A 340 -0.66 14.47 17.39
C VAL A 340 0.74 14.91 16.96
N GLN A 341 0.83 15.91 16.10
CA GLN A 341 2.10 16.42 15.60
C GLN A 341 2.95 17.08 16.68
N SER A 342 2.32 17.77 17.63
CA SER A 342 3.00 18.35 18.78
C SER A 342 3.61 17.27 19.68
N TYR A 343 2.85 16.20 19.96
CA TYR A 343 3.34 15.05 20.72
C TYR A 343 4.55 14.39 20.03
N VAL A 344 4.41 14.06 18.75
CA VAL A 344 5.48 13.42 18.00
C VAL A 344 6.72 14.31 17.97
N SER A 345 6.57 15.61 17.67
CA SER A 345 7.71 16.54 17.58
C SER A 345 8.44 16.71 18.92
N GLN A 346 7.70 16.77 20.04
CA GLN A 346 8.26 16.84 21.39
C GLN A 346 9.10 15.59 21.71
N HIS A 347 8.56 14.41 21.40
CA HIS A 347 9.21 13.15 21.75
C HIS A 347 10.30 12.73 20.75
N TRP A 348 10.20 13.15 19.49
CA TRP A 348 11.20 12.86 18.45
C TRP A 348 12.63 13.25 18.85
N ASN A 349 12.79 14.40 19.51
CA ASN A 349 14.09 14.93 19.91
C ASN A 349 14.53 14.52 21.31
N THR A 350 13.65 13.89 22.10
CA THR A 350 13.89 13.57 23.53
C THR A 350 13.82 12.07 23.83
N VAL A 351 13.42 11.26 22.85
CA VAL A 351 13.41 9.81 22.94
C VAL A 351 14.83 9.26 23.04
N THR A 352 14.99 8.28 23.91
CA THR A 352 16.23 7.57 24.24
C THR A 352 15.91 6.09 24.38
N THR A 353 16.92 5.23 24.37
CA THR A 353 16.72 3.80 24.62
C THR A 353 16.03 3.54 25.96
N GLN A 354 16.28 4.37 26.98
CA GLN A 354 15.77 4.17 28.34
C GLN A 354 14.29 4.52 28.49
N ASN A 355 13.77 5.50 27.75
CA ASN A 355 12.37 5.94 27.84
C ASN A 355 11.52 5.51 26.63
N LEU A 356 12.06 4.69 25.73
CA LEU A 356 11.41 4.30 24.48
C LEU A 356 10.00 3.73 24.70
N ASP A 357 9.85 2.79 25.64
CA ASP A 357 8.57 2.13 25.91
C ASP A 357 7.55 3.05 26.62
N ASP A 358 8.01 4.15 27.23
CA ASP A 358 7.13 5.10 27.90
C ASP A 358 6.47 6.07 26.90
N VAL A 359 7.25 6.51 25.90
CA VAL A 359 6.83 7.55 24.95
C VAL A 359 6.42 7.02 23.58
N ALA A 360 6.75 5.77 23.27
CA ALA A 360 6.48 5.16 21.97
C ALA A 360 5.87 3.76 22.12
N ASP A 361 4.93 3.42 21.24
CA ASP A 361 4.35 2.09 21.15
C ASP A 361 5.18 1.17 20.23
N PHE A 362 6.43 0.91 20.63
CA PHE A 362 7.32 0.05 19.84
C PHE A 362 6.85 -1.41 19.82
N ALA A 363 6.23 -1.88 20.91
CA ALA A 363 5.63 -3.21 20.96
C ALA A 363 4.49 -3.35 19.94
N GLY A 364 3.62 -2.34 19.83
CA GLY A 364 2.58 -2.29 18.81
C GLY A 364 3.15 -2.25 17.39
N TYR A 365 4.22 -1.48 17.15
CA TYR A 365 4.93 -1.50 15.86
C TYR A 365 5.43 -2.91 15.50
N GLN A 366 6.09 -3.61 16.44
CA GLN A 366 6.60 -4.97 16.21
C GLN A 366 5.47 -5.97 15.97
N GLN A 367 4.36 -5.85 16.69
CA GLN A 367 3.17 -6.66 16.47
C GLN A 367 2.60 -6.43 15.07
N GLU A 368 2.36 -5.19 14.66
CA GLU A 368 1.88 -4.87 13.32
C GLU A 368 2.84 -5.36 12.22
N PHE A 369 4.16 -5.26 12.44
CA PHE A 369 5.15 -5.79 11.51
C PHE A 369 5.03 -7.30 11.33
N LEU A 370 4.89 -8.05 12.43
CA LEU A 370 4.70 -9.51 12.39
C LEU A 370 3.38 -9.90 11.69
N ARG A 371 2.31 -9.12 11.91
CA ARG A 371 0.99 -9.34 11.30
C ARG A 371 1.05 -9.27 9.77
N LEU A 372 1.94 -8.45 9.19
CA LEU A 372 2.16 -8.39 7.73
C LEU A 372 2.51 -9.76 7.12
N PHE A 373 3.16 -10.62 7.90
CA PHE A 373 3.62 -11.93 7.47
C PHE A 373 2.80 -13.08 8.09
N GLY A 374 1.64 -12.76 8.65
CA GLY A 374 0.72 -13.75 9.24
C GLY A 374 1.16 -14.25 10.62
N PHE A 375 2.03 -13.56 11.35
CA PHE A 375 2.42 -13.96 12.70
C PHE A 375 1.73 -13.10 13.76
N GLY A 376 1.50 -13.66 14.95
CA GLY A 376 0.84 -12.96 16.05
C GLY A 376 -0.64 -12.65 15.80
N ILE A 377 -1.30 -13.44 14.95
CA ILE A 377 -2.73 -13.32 14.66
C ILE A 377 -3.50 -14.17 15.67
N GLU A 378 -4.48 -13.55 16.33
CA GLU A 378 -5.35 -14.24 17.29
C GLU A 378 -6.11 -15.40 16.62
N GLY A 379 -6.21 -16.53 17.32
CA GLY A 379 -6.91 -17.73 16.84
C GLY A 379 -6.10 -18.64 15.91
N VAL A 380 -4.84 -18.32 15.63
CA VAL A 380 -3.94 -19.16 14.82
C VAL A 380 -3.02 -19.96 15.72
N ASP A 381 -3.03 -21.28 15.57
CA ASP A 381 -2.08 -22.18 16.22
C ASP A 381 -0.80 -22.31 15.37
N TYR A 382 0.29 -21.72 15.87
CA TYR A 382 1.59 -21.66 15.19
C TYR A 382 2.48 -22.89 15.41
N ASP A 383 2.05 -23.83 16.26
CA ASP A 383 2.78 -25.09 16.52
C ASP A 383 2.34 -26.21 15.57
N LEU A 384 1.29 -25.99 14.77
CA LEU A 384 0.79 -26.95 13.79
C LEU A 384 1.58 -26.92 12.47
N ASP A 385 1.67 -28.09 11.85
CA ASP A 385 2.14 -28.21 10.48
C ASP A 385 1.17 -27.54 9.49
N VAL A 386 1.70 -26.63 8.68
CA VAL A 386 0.96 -26.01 7.58
C VAL A 386 1.54 -26.40 6.22
N ASN A 387 0.67 -26.51 5.21
CA ASN A 387 1.11 -26.69 3.83
C ASN A 387 1.50 -25.33 3.24
N PRO A 388 2.78 -25.10 2.87
CA PRO A 388 3.20 -23.86 2.24
C PRO A 388 2.69 -23.71 0.80
N GLU A 389 2.31 -24.81 0.13
CA GLU A 389 1.76 -24.81 -1.24
C GLU A 389 0.26 -24.53 -1.18
N VAL A 390 -0.08 -23.26 -1.42
CA VAL A 390 -1.46 -22.77 -1.44
C VAL A 390 -1.74 -22.24 -2.84
N ASP A 391 -2.77 -22.77 -3.48
CA ASP A 391 -3.20 -22.33 -4.79
C ASP A 391 -4.10 -21.08 -4.71
N ILE A 392 -4.13 -20.32 -5.78
CA ILE A 392 -5.00 -19.15 -5.95
C ILE A 392 -6.09 -19.53 -6.97
N PRO A 393 -7.37 -19.70 -6.57
CA PRO A 393 -8.41 -20.29 -7.42
C PRO A 393 -8.67 -19.58 -8.76
N GLY A 394 -8.60 -18.25 -8.78
CA GLY A 394 -8.85 -17.35 -9.91
C GLY A 394 -7.59 -16.78 -10.54
N LEU A 395 -6.42 -17.36 -10.26
CA LEU A 395 -5.14 -16.96 -10.86
C LEU A 395 -5.20 -17.10 -12.40
N ILE A 396 -4.72 -16.08 -13.09
CA ILE A 396 -4.57 -16.07 -14.54
C ILE A 396 -3.14 -16.53 -14.86
N ALA A 397 -3.05 -17.61 -15.62
CA ALA A 397 -1.79 -18.22 -16.04
C ALA A 397 -1.07 -17.38 -17.10
#